data_AF-A0AAW9ECY0-F1
#
_entry.id   AF-A0AAW9ECY0-F1
#
_cell.length_a   1.000
_cell.length_b   1.000
_cell.length_c   1.000
_cell.angle_alpha   90.00
_cell.angle_beta   90.00
_cell.angle_gamma   90.00
#
_symmetry.space_group_name_H-M   'P 1'
#
loop_
_entity.id
_entity.type
_entity.pdbx_description
1 polymer ?
#
loop_
_entity_poly.entity_id
_entity_poly.type
_entity_poly.pdbx_seq_one_letter_code
_entity_poly.pdbx_strand_id
1 'polypeptide(L)'
;YNLPLTIRSALYPIFGNRIYGPIGHTVDIAAVLGTIFGIATTLGIGVVQLNYGLKVLFDLPQGLGVQGGLILLSVIMAVISATSGVNKGIRILSELNVLLALG
;
A
#
# COMPACT_ATOMS: atom_id res chain seq x y z
N TYR A 1 7.81 27.84 3.81
CA TYR A 1 8.47 26.72 4.50
C TYR A 1 8.90 25.69 3.46
N ASN A 2 10.14 25.80 2.97
CA ASN A 2 10.75 24.87 2.01
C ASN A 2 11.49 23.77 2.78
N LEU A 3 10.77 22.86 3.42
CA LEU A 3 11.35 21.63 3.95
C LEU A 3 10.96 20.45 3.06
N PRO A 4 11.91 19.55 2.73
CA PRO A 4 11.63 18.39 1.89
C PRO A 4 10.55 17.52 2.54
N LEU A 5 9.59 17.08 1.72
CA LEU A 5 8.48 16.19 2.06
C LEU A 5 9.02 14.83 2.57
N THR A 6 9.35 14.78 3.85
CA THR A 6 9.86 13.58 4.53
C THR A 6 9.22 13.53 5.91
N ILE A 7 8.93 12.35 6.44
CA ILE A 7 8.29 12.17 7.76
C ILE A 7 9.06 12.92 8.88
N ARG A 8 10.36 13.15 8.67
CA ARG A 8 11.25 13.95 9.51
C ARG A 8 10.83 15.43 9.64
N SER A 9 10.24 16.05 8.61
CA SER A 9 9.80 17.45 8.66
C SER A 9 8.44 17.63 9.35
N ALA A 10 7.55 16.61 9.32
CA ALA A 10 6.31 16.59 10.10
C ALA A 10 6.57 16.36 11.61
N LEU A 11 7.66 15.68 11.96
CA LEU A 11 8.10 15.45 13.35
C LEU A 11 9.04 16.54 13.90
N TYR A 12 9.47 17.50 13.06
CA TYR A 12 10.24 18.69 13.44
C TYR A 12 9.62 19.49 14.60
N PRO A 13 8.29 19.75 14.65
CA PRO A 13 7.70 20.46 15.78
C PRO A 13 7.67 19.68 17.10
N ILE A 14 7.78 18.34 17.09
CA ILE A 14 7.75 17.51 18.31
C ILE A 14 9.17 17.19 18.81
N PHE A 15 10.13 16.94 17.91
CA PHE A 15 11.49 16.49 18.27
C PHE A 15 12.60 17.53 17.99
N GLY A 16 12.27 18.70 17.46
CA GLY A 16 13.21 19.81 17.23
C GLY A 16 14.41 19.38 16.38
N ASN A 17 15.65 19.70 16.79
CA ASN A 17 16.87 19.35 16.06
C ASN A 17 17.37 17.89 16.27
N ARG A 18 16.71 17.05 17.09
CA ARG A 18 17.16 15.65 17.35
C ARG A 18 16.86 14.67 16.21
N ILE A 19 16.10 15.09 15.21
CA ILE A 19 15.79 14.31 13.98
C ILE A 19 17.00 14.11 13.06
N TYR A 20 18.07 14.89 13.23
CA TYR A 20 19.34 14.67 12.53
C TYR A 20 20.30 13.73 13.28
N GLY A 21 19.91 13.25 14.47
CA GLY A 21 20.68 12.29 15.27
C GLY A 21 20.16 10.86 15.17
N PRO A 22 20.72 9.90 15.93
CA PRO A 22 20.35 8.48 15.90
C PRO A 22 18.84 8.23 16.17
N ILE A 23 18.21 9.09 16.99
CA ILE A 23 16.77 9.03 17.29
C ILE A 23 15.94 9.25 16.03
N GLY A 24 16.34 10.18 15.15
CA GLY A 24 15.64 10.43 13.89
C GLY A 24 15.71 9.24 12.94
N HIS A 25 16.84 8.53 12.88
CA HIS A 25 16.99 7.31 12.07
C HIS A 25 16.13 6.17 12.61
N THR A 26 16.07 5.97 13.92
CA THR A 26 15.22 4.93 14.52
C THR A 26 13.74 5.17 14.22
N VAL A 27 13.27 6.42 14.33
CA VAL A 27 11.87 6.77 14.03
C VAL A 27 11.55 6.61 12.55
N ASP A 28 12.46 6.98 11.66
CA ASP A 28 12.30 6.81 10.21
C ASP A 28 12.18 5.32 9.83
N ILE A 29 13.04 4.47 10.40
CA ILE A 29 12.96 3.01 10.22
C ILE A 29 11.64 2.47 10.77
N ALA A 30 11.24 2.89 11.98
CA ALA A 30 9.97 2.46 12.58
C ALA A 30 8.76 2.88 11.72
N ALA A 31 8.79 4.08 11.14
CA ALA A 31 7.72 4.59 10.28
C ALA A 31 7.65 3.83 8.94
N VAL A 32 8.79 3.56 8.32
CA VAL A 32 8.86 2.76 7.08
C VAL A 32 8.38 1.33 7.35
N LEU A 33 8.85 0.70 8.44
CA LEU A 33 8.38 -0.63 8.84
C LEU A 33 6.88 -0.64 9.12
N GLY A 34 6.35 0.33 9.87
CA GLY A 34 4.92 0.44 10.14
C GLY A 34 4.10 0.56 8.86
N THR A 35 4.59 1.33 7.89
CA THR A 35 3.93 1.47 6.59
C THR A 35 3.98 0.18 5.78
N ILE A 36 5.13 -0.50 5.73
CA ILE A 36 5.29 -1.77 5.02
C ILE A 36 4.42 -2.86 5.63
N PHE A 37 4.43 -3.01 6.95
CA PHE A 37 3.58 -3.98 7.65
C PHE A 37 2.08 -3.67 7.48
N GLY A 38 1.72 -2.38 7.52
CA GLY A 38 0.35 -1.94 7.25
C GLY A 38 -0.12 -2.34 5.85
N ILE A 39 0.68 -2.05 4.82
CA ILE A 39 0.39 -2.39 3.42
C ILE A 39 0.38 -3.92 3.23
N ALA A 40 1.32 -4.65 3.82
CA ALA A 40 1.38 -6.11 3.70
C ALA A 40 0.15 -6.78 4.33
N THR A 41 -0.31 -6.28 5.47
CA THR A 41 -1.50 -6.81 6.17
C THR A 41 -2.76 -6.56 5.36
N THR A 42 -2.97 -5.34 4.87
CA THR A 42 -4.15 -4.99 4.07
C THR A 42 -4.19 -5.76 2.76
N LEU A 43 -3.03 -5.95 2.10
CA LEU A 43 -2.91 -6.75 0.88
C LEU A 43 -3.17 -8.24 1.14
N GLY A 44 -2.65 -8.80 2.24
CA GLY A 44 -2.91 -10.18 2.62
C GLY A 44 -4.40 -10.46 2.84
N ILE A 45 -5.08 -9.60 3.60
CA ILE A 45 -6.53 -9.69 3.81
C ILE A 45 -7.29 -9.56 2.48
N GLY A 46 -6.89 -8.59 1.64
CA GLY A 46 -7.50 -8.36 0.33
C GLY A 46 -7.39 -9.57 -0.60
N VAL A 47 -6.25 -10.24 -0.64
CA VAL A 47 -6.07 -11.43 -1.48
C VAL A 47 -6.89 -12.61 -0.97
N VAL A 48 -7.01 -12.79 0.34
CA VAL A 48 -7.91 -13.81 0.91
C VAL A 48 -9.34 -13.53 0.48
N GLN A 49 -9.80 -12.28 0.58
CA GLN A 49 -11.14 -11.87 0.14
C GLN A 49 -11.36 -12.08 -1.36
N LEU A 50 -10.38 -11.76 -2.20
CA LEU A 50 -10.43 -12.05 -3.64
C LEU A 50 -10.49 -13.55 -3.92
N ASN A 51 -9.73 -14.37 -3.19
CA ASN A 51 -9.75 -15.82 -3.34
C ASN A 51 -11.12 -16.41 -2.99
N TYR A 52 -11.79 -15.88 -1.96
CA TYR A 52 -13.19 -16.22 -1.67
C TYR A 52 -14.14 -15.81 -2.80
N GLY A 53 -14.01 -14.58 -3.32
CA GLY A 53 -14.81 -14.11 -4.46
C GLY A 53 -14.62 -14.99 -5.70
N LEU A 54 -13.38 -15.34 -6.03
CA LEU A 54 -13.09 -16.23 -7.16
C LEU A 54 -13.66 -17.63 -6.97
N LYS A 55 -13.64 -18.19 -5.75
CA LYS A 55 -14.32 -19.46 -5.48
C LYS A 55 -15.81 -19.35 -5.76
N VAL A 56 -16.47 -18.33 -5.24
CA VAL A 56 -17.93 -18.17 -5.39
C VAL A 56 -18.33 -17.94 -6.86
N LEU A 57 -17.51 -17.22 -7.62
CA LEU A 57 -17.81 -16.86 -9.02
C LEU A 57 -17.36 -17.90 -10.04
N PHE A 58 -16.26 -18.62 -9.78
CA PHE A 58 -15.61 -19.52 -10.75
C PHE A 58 -15.41 -20.96 -10.23
N ASP A 59 -15.90 -21.29 -9.04
CA ASP A 59 -15.79 -22.60 -8.37
C ASP A 59 -14.35 -23.14 -8.22
N LEU A 60 -13.35 -22.26 -8.27
CA LEU A 60 -11.95 -22.69 -8.08
C LEU A 60 -11.69 -23.15 -6.64
N PRO A 61 -10.96 -24.27 -6.45
CA PRO A 61 -10.60 -24.75 -5.13
C PRO A 61 -9.69 -23.73 -4.41
N GLN A 62 -10.00 -23.47 -3.14
CA GLN A 62 -9.17 -22.62 -2.29
C GLN A 62 -7.95 -23.43 -1.85
N GLY A 63 -6.77 -22.96 -2.23
CA GLY A 63 -5.51 -23.57 -1.85
C GLY A 63 -4.43 -22.53 -1.67
N LEU A 64 -3.43 -22.86 -0.86
CA LEU A 64 -2.25 -22.01 -0.63
C LEU A 64 -1.54 -21.64 -1.95
N GLY A 65 -1.61 -22.51 -2.96
CA GLY A 65 -1.08 -22.22 -4.30
C GLY A 65 -1.82 -21.10 -5.03
N VAL A 66 -3.16 -21.03 -4.93
CA VAL A 66 -3.96 -19.98 -5.58
C VAL A 66 -3.81 -18.65 -4.84
N GLN A 67 -3.82 -18.66 -3.50
CA GLN A 67 -3.54 -17.47 -2.71
C GLN A 67 -2.12 -16.94 -2.97
N GLY A 68 -1.11 -17.81 -2.97
CA GLY A 68 0.27 -17.43 -3.26
C GLY A 68 0.44 -16.85 -4.67
N GLY A 69 -0.20 -17.46 -5.68
CA GLY A 69 -0.20 -16.94 -7.05
C GLY A 69 -0.88 -15.56 -7.17
N LEU A 70 -2.01 -15.36 -6.49
CA LEU A 70 -2.69 -14.06 -6.44
C LEU A 70 -1.84 -12.99 -5.76
N ILE A 71 -1.18 -13.29 -4.63
CA ILE A 71 -0.27 -12.36 -3.96
C ILE A 71 0.86 -11.96 -4.92
N LEU A 72 1.50 -12.94 -5.57
CA LEU A 72 2.62 -12.68 -6.48
C LEU A 72 2.18 -11.76 -7.64
N LEU A 73 1.02 -12.05 -8.24
CA LEU A 73 0.43 -11.25 -9.31
C LEU A 73 0.11 -9.82 -8.84
N SER A 74 -0.50 -9.68 -7.66
CA SER A 74 -0.84 -8.37 -7.08
C SER A 74 0.40 -7.54 -6.79
N VAL A 75 1.47 -8.15 -6.28
CA VAL A 75 2.75 -7.46 -6.04
C VAL A 75 3.37 -7.00 -7.35
N ILE A 76 3.40 -7.85 -8.39
CA ILE A 76 3.91 -7.47 -9.73
C ILE A 76 3.12 -6.30 -10.30
N MET A 77 1.79 -6.35 -10.25
CA MET A 77 0.95 -5.23 -10.69
C MET A 77 1.22 -3.95 -9.88
N ALA A 78 1.40 -4.05 -8.57
CA ALA A 78 1.72 -2.91 -7.72
C ALA A 78 3.08 -2.28 -8.09
N VAL A 79 4.10 -3.10 -8.37
CA VAL A 79 5.42 -2.63 -8.82
C VAL A 79 5.32 -1.95 -10.18
N ILE A 80 4.60 -2.54 -11.13
CA ILE A 80 4.37 -1.93 -12.44
C ILE A 80 3.63 -0.60 -12.29
N SER A 81 2.57 -0.55 -11.46
CA SER A 81 1.81 0.68 -11.20
C SER A 81 2.67 1.77 -10.55
N ALA A 82 3.53 1.41 -9.60
CA ALA A 82 4.45 2.33 -8.96
C ALA A 82 5.48 2.90 -9.93
N THR A 83 6.00 2.07 -10.84
CA THR A 83 7.04 2.48 -11.81
C THR A 83 6.48 3.21 -13.04
N SER A 84 5.27 2.88 -13.49
CA SER A 84 4.63 3.48 -14.68
C SER A 84 3.87 4.79 -14.40
N GLY A 85 3.67 5.13 -13.13
CA GLY A 85 3.14 6.43 -12.71
C GLY A 85 1.79 6.32 -12.01
N VAL A 86 1.84 6.27 -10.68
CA VAL A 86 0.69 6.21 -9.76
C VAL A 86 -0.38 7.28 -10.02
N ASN A 87 0.02 8.50 -10.43
CA ASN A 87 -0.92 9.59 -10.67
C ASN A 87 -2.00 9.26 -11.71
N LYS A 88 -1.64 8.52 -12.76
CA LYS A 88 -2.60 8.17 -13.82
C LYS A 88 -3.57 7.09 -13.34
N GLY A 89 -3.07 6.13 -12.56
CA GLY A 89 -3.87 5.08 -11.94
C GLY A 89 -4.89 5.62 -10.93
N ILE A 90 -4.46 6.52 -10.03
CA ILE A 90 -5.34 7.14 -9.03
C ILE A 90 -6.49 7.90 -9.71
N ARG A 91 -6.20 8.63 -10.79
CA ARG A 91 -7.24 9.37 -11.52
C ARG A 91 -8.30 8.45 -12.11
N ILE A 92 -7.88 7.38 -12.78
CA ILE A 92 -8.81 6.40 -13.39
C ILE A 92 -9.63 5.69 -12.31
N LEU A 93 -9.00 5.27 -11.21
CA LEU A 93 -9.71 4.65 -10.09
C LEU A 93 -10.74 5.59 -9.45
N SER A 94 -10.40 6.87 -9.31
CA SER A 94 -11.31 7.86 -8.75
C SER A 94 -12.50 8.13 -9.67
N GLU A 95 -12.26 8.24 -10.99
CA GLU A 95 -13.33 8.40 -11.98
C GLU A 95 -14.29 7.18 -11.99
N LEU A 96 -13.75 5.96 -11.89
CA LEU A 96 -14.53 4.74 -11.75
C LEU A 96 -15.33 4.68 -10.44
N ASN A 97 -14.73 5.07 -9.32
CA ASN A 97 -15.42 5.08 -8.02
C ASN A 97 -16.60 6.06 -8.02
N VAL A 98 -16.43 7.25 -8.60
CA VAL A 98 -17.52 8.23 -8.75
C VAL A 98 -18.63 7.69 -9.64
N LEU A 99 -18.29 7.00 -10.74
CA LEU A 99 -19.28 6.36 -11.63
C LEU A 99 -20.08 5.27 -10.92
N LEU A 100 -19.41 4.40 -10.17
CA LEU A 100 -20.04 3.32 -9.38
C LEU A 100 -20.87 3.84 -8.20
N ALA A 101 -20.55 5.02 -7.66
CA ALA A 101 -21.32 5.64 -6.58
C ALA A 101 -22.60 6.34 -7.07
N LEU A 102 -22.65 6.70 -8.36
CA LEU A 102 -23.81 7.35 -8.99
C LEU A 102 -24.80 6.35 -9.62
N GLY A 103 -24.35 5.13 -9.94
CA GLY A 103 -25.18 4.03 -10.43
C GLY A 103 -25.67 3.13 -9.31
#